data_AF-A0A8H7VFD3-F1
#
_entry.id   AF-A0A8H7VFD3-F1
#
_cell.length_a   1.000
_cell.length_b   1.000
_cell.length_c   1.000
_cell.angle_alpha   90.00
_cell.angle_beta   90.00
_cell.angle_gamma   90.00
#
_symmetry.space_group_name_H-M   'P 1'
#
loop_
_entity.id
_entity.type
_entity.pdbx_description
1 polymer ?
#
loop_
_entity_poly.entity_id
_entity_poly.type
_entity_poly.pdbx_seq_one_letter_code
_entity_poly.pdbx_strand_id
1 'polypeptide(L)'
;SVIMFESPTVEVPDRTVTPFKSVNINVDEPLDRSQFAVYEENLPEWKFISDSHTSERQALHKHIADRLQQLRDIEEWFEKANGDFHNRVEEAYVALSDELSERHQFFEKEKKKYDREEQVMKEVRKFQNEIVKLNVGGQLFVTSKTTLTRDPNSLLANLFHTQRPDEDGSYFLDRDSTYFRLVLNYLRDLKIPQNALDDPRIMDELMQEARFYNIRDLLKLRWMDLPVITQDELYRLYPLSRSSSNNREQTIFNLQGKMLCGLDFSNYHIDPRSDFSGSNLENCKFDNAWFGFDFEHQVNFSNTYLKGVQFPDPHAERTAPGVKFNLVGADIDDMNQHSVHFN
;
A
#
# COMPACT_ATOMS: atom_id res chain seq x y z
N SER A 1 -0.87 16.54 20.81
CA SER A 1 -0.90 17.98 21.12
C SER A 1 -1.28 18.13 22.58
N VAL A 2 -0.29 18.41 23.43
CA VAL A 2 -0.50 18.60 24.87
C VAL A 2 -1.34 19.85 25.04
N ILE A 3 -2.58 19.70 25.51
CA ILE A 3 -3.42 20.85 25.85
C ILE A 3 -2.97 21.28 27.24
N MET A 4 -2.06 22.25 27.26
CA MET A 4 -1.71 23.01 28.46
C MET A 4 -2.94 23.86 28.80
N PHE A 5 -3.72 23.44 29.79
CA PHE A 5 -4.70 24.33 30.40
C PHE A 5 -3.91 25.27 31.33
N GLU A 6 -3.67 26.49 30.85
CA GLU A 6 -3.25 27.58 31.70
C GLU A 6 -4.35 27.80 32.75
N SER A 7 -4.05 27.46 34.01
CA SER A 7 -4.88 27.88 35.13
C SER A 7 -5.02 29.40 35.06
N PRO A 8 -6.24 29.96 35.01
CA PRO A 8 -6.39 31.38 35.23
C PRO A 8 -5.97 31.61 36.68
N THR A 9 -4.78 32.19 36.86
CA THR A 9 -4.41 32.83 38.11
C THR A 9 -5.40 33.96 38.33
N VAL A 10 -6.54 33.62 38.92
CA VAL A 10 -7.40 34.60 39.57
C VAL A 10 -6.54 35.09 40.73
N GLU A 11 -5.88 36.23 40.52
CA GLU A 11 -5.33 37.02 41.61
C GLU A 11 -6.46 37.20 42.61
N VAL A 12 -6.40 36.44 43.70
CA VAL A 12 -7.16 36.74 44.90
C VAL A 12 -6.72 38.15 45.24
N PRO A 13 -7.61 39.16 45.21
CA PRO A 13 -7.22 40.51 45.56
C PRO A 13 -6.63 40.41 46.96
N ASP A 14 -5.35 40.77 47.07
CA ASP A 14 -4.62 40.83 48.32
C ASP A 14 -5.54 41.60 49.27
N ARG A 15 -6.15 40.88 50.22
CA ARG A 15 -6.99 41.51 51.22
C ARG A 15 -5.99 42.28 52.03
N THR A 16 -5.80 43.53 51.61
CA THR A 16 -5.13 44.57 52.37
C THR A 16 -5.71 44.43 53.76
N VAL A 17 -4.89 43.85 54.64
CA VAL A 17 -5.12 43.84 56.07
C VAL A 17 -5.33 45.31 56.35
N THR A 18 -6.58 45.75 56.49
CA THR A 18 -6.85 47.12 56.91
C THR A 18 -6.09 47.24 58.20
N PRO A 19 -5.02 48.06 58.26
CA PRO A 19 -4.38 48.28 59.52
C PRO A 19 -5.37 49.19 60.22
N PHE A 20 -6.31 48.60 60.97
CA PHE A 20 -6.64 49.20 62.24
C PHE A 20 -5.33 49.17 63.01
N LYS A 21 -4.49 50.19 62.73
CA LYS A 21 -3.41 50.63 63.57
C LYS A 21 -4.03 50.57 64.94
N SER A 22 -3.60 49.62 65.75
CA SER A 22 -3.72 49.72 67.19
C SER A 22 -2.99 51.00 67.54
N VAL A 23 -3.70 52.13 67.50
CA VAL A 23 -3.20 53.36 68.07
C VAL A 23 -3.14 53.02 69.55
N ASN A 24 -1.97 52.61 70.01
CA ASN A 24 -1.62 52.61 71.41
C ASN A 24 -1.63 54.09 71.81
N ILE A 25 -2.81 54.61 72.12
CA ILE A 25 -2.95 55.87 72.82
C ILE A 25 -2.45 55.56 74.22
N ASN A 26 -1.20 55.93 74.50
CA ASN A 26 -0.67 55.90 75.85
C ASN A 26 -1.38 57.00 76.64
N VAL A 27 -2.42 56.63 77.39
CA VAL A 27 -3.25 57.57 78.17
C VAL A 27 -2.45 58.19 79.33
N ASP A 28 -1.24 57.70 79.60
CA ASP A 28 -0.32 58.20 80.63
C ASP A 28 0.73 59.19 80.11
N GLU A 29 0.68 59.62 78.84
CA GLU A 29 1.55 60.68 78.35
C GLU A 29 1.12 62.03 78.99
N PRO A 30 1.97 62.67 79.82
CA PRO A 30 1.55 63.84 80.58
C PRO A 30 1.34 65.03 79.65
N LEU A 31 0.08 65.48 79.54
CA LEU A 31 -0.31 66.67 78.81
C LEU A 31 0.45 67.91 79.33
N ASP A 32 1.01 68.70 78.42
CA ASP A 32 1.69 69.96 78.70
C ASP A 32 0.75 70.93 79.44
N ARG A 33 1.04 71.16 80.72
CA ARG A 33 0.20 71.94 81.63
C ARG A 33 0.20 73.44 81.33
N SER A 34 1.06 73.91 80.43
CA SER A 34 1.23 75.34 80.15
C SER A 34 0.11 75.95 79.28
N GLN A 35 -0.74 75.15 78.63
CA GLN A 35 -1.88 75.63 77.81
C GLN A 35 -3.24 75.62 78.53
N PHE A 36 -3.31 75.14 79.78
CA PHE A 36 -4.59 74.93 80.50
C PHE A 36 -4.87 75.93 81.62
N ALA A 37 -4.09 77.02 81.75
CA ALA A 37 -4.28 78.01 82.81
C ALA A 37 -5.65 78.75 82.77
N VAL A 38 -6.40 78.64 81.67
CA VAL A 38 -7.75 79.23 81.52
C VAL A 38 -8.86 78.31 82.09
N TYR A 39 -8.53 77.07 82.50
CA TYR A 39 -9.51 76.08 82.96
C TYR A 39 -9.48 75.83 84.48
N GLU A 40 -8.66 76.55 85.26
CA GLU A 40 -8.56 76.32 86.71
C GLU A 40 -9.80 76.77 87.51
N GLU A 41 -10.55 77.78 87.06
CA GLU A 41 -11.77 78.22 87.77
C GLU A 41 -12.96 77.28 87.58
N ASN A 42 -13.12 76.68 86.40
CA ASN A 42 -14.22 75.75 86.10
C ASN A 42 -13.85 74.28 86.34
N LEU A 43 -12.63 74.01 86.83
CA LEU A 43 -12.13 72.67 87.13
C LEU A 43 -13.08 71.85 88.04
N PRO A 44 -13.74 72.44 89.07
CA PRO A 44 -14.71 71.72 89.89
C PRO A 44 -15.98 71.34 89.13
N GLU A 45 -16.51 72.23 88.27
CA GLU A 45 -17.70 71.96 87.45
C GLU A 45 -17.41 70.94 86.36
N TRP A 46 -16.24 71.01 85.71
CA TRP A 46 -15.79 70.03 84.74
C TRP A 46 -15.55 68.65 85.37
N LYS A 47 -14.96 68.59 86.58
CA LYS A 47 -14.85 67.35 87.34
C LYS A 47 -16.22 66.80 87.70
N PHE A 48 -17.15 67.64 88.14
CA PHE A 48 -18.51 67.21 88.47
C PHE A 48 -19.26 66.64 87.26
N ILE A 49 -19.18 67.29 86.08
CA ILE A 49 -19.78 66.82 84.83
C ILE A 49 -19.08 65.55 84.31
N SER A 50 -17.75 65.48 84.42
CA SER A 50 -16.99 64.27 84.08
C SER A 50 -17.39 63.11 84.99
N ASP A 51 -17.47 63.33 86.29
CA ASP A 51 -17.83 62.32 87.28
C ASP A 51 -19.30 61.90 87.13
N SER A 52 -20.21 62.82 86.80
CA SER A 52 -21.63 62.52 86.56
C SER A 52 -21.86 61.63 85.34
N HIS A 53 -21.07 61.81 84.27
CA HIS A 53 -21.14 60.98 83.05
C HIS A 53 -20.15 59.81 83.03
N THR A 54 -19.38 59.59 84.11
CA THR A 54 -18.37 58.52 84.16
C THR A 54 -18.98 57.14 84.06
N SER A 55 -20.13 56.90 84.71
CA SER A 55 -20.84 55.62 84.65
C SER A 55 -21.39 55.32 83.25
N GLU A 56 -21.94 56.33 82.55
CA GLU A 56 -22.42 56.19 81.17
C GLU A 56 -21.27 55.90 80.20
N ARG A 57 -20.15 56.62 80.34
CA ARG A 57 -18.94 56.38 79.55
C ARG A 57 -18.41 54.96 79.78
N GLN A 58 -18.31 54.50 81.03
CA GLN A 58 -17.88 53.13 81.34
C GLN A 58 -18.83 52.07 80.76
N ALA A 59 -20.14 52.30 80.82
CA ALA A 59 -21.14 51.41 80.23
C ALA A 59 -21.00 51.35 78.70
N LEU A 60 -20.80 52.49 78.04
CA LEU A 60 -20.57 52.55 76.59
C LEU A 60 -19.25 51.86 76.19
N HIS A 61 -18.18 52.08 76.94
CA HIS A 61 -16.90 51.40 76.71
C HIS A 61 -17.03 49.88 76.85
N LYS A 62 -17.75 49.41 77.88
CA LYS A 62 -18.05 47.99 78.05
C LYS A 62 -18.86 47.45 76.87
N HIS A 63 -19.89 48.16 76.44
CA HIS A 63 -20.71 47.77 75.29
C HIS A 63 -19.90 47.69 73.99
N ILE A 64 -19.02 48.66 73.74
CA ILE A 64 -18.11 48.65 72.58
C ILE A 64 -17.14 47.47 72.68
N ALA A 65 -16.56 47.22 73.85
CA ALA A 65 -15.66 46.09 74.07
C ALA A 65 -16.35 44.73 73.83
N ASP A 66 -17.58 44.57 74.33
CA ASP A 66 -18.40 43.37 74.13
C ASP A 66 -18.74 43.17 72.64
N ARG A 67 -19.08 44.25 71.92
CA ARG A 67 -19.34 44.18 70.47
C ARG A 67 -18.09 43.87 69.66
N LEU A 68 -16.94 44.45 70.02
CA LEU A 68 -15.67 44.12 69.38
C LEU A 68 -15.27 42.65 69.62
N GLN A 69 -15.58 42.10 70.80
CA GLN A 69 -15.36 40.68 71.06
C GLN A 69 -16.27 39.80 70.18
N GLN A 70 -17.55 40.13 70.07
CA GLN A 70 -18.47 39.40 69.19
C GLN A 70 -18.06 39.44 67.72
N LEU A 71 -17.54 40.57 67.24
CA LEU A 71 -16.99 40.67 65.89
C LEU A 71 -15.78 39.75 65.71
N ARG A 72 -14.86 39.70 66.67
CA ARG A 72 -13.71 38.76 66.64
C ARG A 72 -14.16 37.31 66.60
N ASP A 73 -15.14 36.94 67.43
CA ASP A 73 -15.65 35.56 67.47
C ASP A 73 -16.31 35.17 66.13
N ILE A 74 -16.99 36.12 65.46
CA ILE A 74 -17.57 35.92 64.11
C ILE A 74 -16.47 35.80 63.06
N GLU A 75 -15.43 36.63 63.11
CA GLU A 75 -14.28 36.56 62.19
C GLU A 75 -13.56 35.22 62.30
N GLU A 76 -13.27 34.76 63.51
CA GLU A 76 -12.61 33.47 63.77
C GLU A 76 -13.48 32.30 63.28
N TRP A 77 -14.80 32.35 63.53
CA TRP A 77 -15.73 31.36 62.98
C TRP A 77 -15.75 31.38 61.45
N PHE A 78 -15.77 32.56 60.84
CA PHE A 78 -15.79 32.70 59.39
C PHE A 78 -14.48 32.17 58.77
N GLU A 79 -13.32 32.50 59.33
CA GLU A 79 -12.03 31.97 58.86
C GLU A 79 -11.99 30.44 58.94
N LYS A 80 -12.46 29.87 60.05
CA LYS A 80 -12.53 28.41 60.20
C LYS A 80 -13.48 27.77 59.18
N ALA A 81 -14.69 28.32 59.03
CA ALA A 81 -15.67 27.80 58.08
C ALA A 81 -15.18 27.92 56.63
N ASN A 82 -14.48 28.99 56.30
CA ASN A 82 -13.93 29.21 54.98
C ASN A 82 -12.73 28.28 54.70
N GLY A 83 -11.87 28.05 55.69
CA GLY A 83 -10.80 27.04 55.62
C GLY A 83 -11.34 25.62 55.41
N ASP A 84 -12.35 25.22 56.19
CA ASP A 84 -13.02 23.92 56.04
C ASP A 84 -13.67 23.76 54.65
N PHE A 85 -14.27 24.82 54.12
CA PHE A 85 -14.84 24.83 52.78
C PHE A 85 -13.77 24.65 51.71
N HIS A 86 -12.67 25.40 51.78
CA HIS A 86 -11.57 25.29 50.82
C HIS A 86 -10.96 23.89 50.82
N ASN A 87 -10.71 23.29 52.00
CA ASN A 87 -10.20 21.92 52.10
C ASN A 87 -11.14 20.91 51.43
N ARG A 88 -12.45 21.01 51.67
CA ARG A 88 -13.44 20.11 51.03
C ARG A 88 -13.47 20.25 49.52
N VAL A 89 -13.37 21.49 49.02
CA VAL A 89 -13.34 21.74 47.58
C VAL A 89 -12.07 21.17 46.96
N GLU A 90 -10.92 21.35 47.61
CA GLU A 90 -9.64 20.82 47.15
C GLU A 90 -9.62 19.28 47.13
N GLU A 91 -10.09 18.64 48.20
CA GLU A 91 -10.25 17.18 48.26
C GLU A 91 -11.18 16.66 47.16
N ALA A 92 -12.32 17.31 46.94
CA ALA A 92 -13.27 16.94 45.90
C ALA A 92 -12.67 17.12 44.49
N TYR A 93 -11.88 18.19 44.30
CA TYR A 93 -11.21 18.46 43.02
C TYR A 93 -10.14 17.40 42.70
N VAL A 94 -9.31 17.05 43.69
CA VAL A 94 -8.28 16.00 43.53
C VAL A 94 -8.93 14.66 43.22
N ALA A 95 -9.97 14.27 43.98
CA ALA A 95 -10.68 13.02 43.75
C ALA A 95 -11.29 12.94 42.34
N LEU A 96 -11.90 14.02 41.87
CA LEU A 96 -12.47 14.09 40.52
C LEU A 96 -11.38 14.04 39.43
N SER A 97 -10.25 14.73 39.64
CA SER A 97 -9.11 14.72 38.73
C SER A 97 -8.51 13.31 38.59
N ASP A 98 -8.36 12.60 39.71
CA ASP A 98 -7.85 11.23 39.72
C ASP A 98 -8.82 10.27 38.99
N GLU A 99 -10.13 10.36 39.26
CA GLU A 99 -11.14 9.56 38.56
C GLU A 99 -11.12 9.81 37.04
N LEU A 100 -11.05 11.08 36.62
CA LEU A 100 -10.97 11.45 35.21
C LEU A 100 -9.70 10.91 34.55
N SER A 101 -8.56 10.96 35.26
CA SER A 101 -7.28 10.44 34.77
C SER A 101 -7.32 8.92 34.59
N GLU A 102 -7.84 8.19 35.57
CA GLU A 102 -8.00 6.73 35.49
C GLU A 102 -8.93 6.34 34.33
N ARG A 103 -10.06 7.03 34.21
CA ARG A 103 -11.04 6.77 33.15
C ARG A 103 -10.49 7.08 31.77
N HIS A 104 -9.71 8.16 31.64
CA HIS A 104 -9.00 8.48 30.41
C HIS A 104 -7.99 7.39 30.04
N GLN A 105 -7.17 6.93 31.00
CA GLN A 105 -6.21 5.84 30.76
C GLN A 105 -6.88 4.54 30.38
N PHE A 106 -8.03 4.23 30.98
CA PHE A 106 -8.84 3.07 30.63
C PHE A 106 -9.31 3.14 29.18
N PHE A 107 -9.95 4.26 28.78
CA PHE A 107 -10.42 4.45 27.41
C PHE A 107 -9.28 4.46 26.38
N GLU A 108 -8.11 5.03 26.71
CA GLU A 108 -6.93 4.98 25.85
C GLU A 108 -6.43 3.55 25.62
N LYS A 109 -6.43 2.71 26.66
CA LYS A 109 -6.07 1.29 26.53
C LYS A 109 -7.08 0.53 25.67
N GLU A 110 -8.37 0.79 25.88
CA GLU A 110 -9.46 0.15 25.13
C GLU A 110 -9.47 0.56 23.66
N LYS A 111 -9.31 1.85 23.37
CA LYS A 111 -9.14 2.37 22.01
C LYS A 111 -7.95 1.73 21.31
N LYS A 112 -6.79 1.67 21.95
CA LYS A 112 -5.60 1.00 21.40
C LYS A 112 -5.81 -0.48 21.13
N LYS A 113 -6.69 -1.15 21.89
CA LYS A 113 -7.05 -2.55 21.65
C LYS A 113 -7.95 -2.65 20.42
N TYR A 114 -8.98 -1.81 20.33
CA TYR A 114 -9.89 -1.75 19.20
C TYR A 114 -9.15 -1.44 17.89
N ASP A 115 -8.27 -0.43 17.88
CA ASP A 115 -7.46 -0.06 16.71
C ASP A 115 -6.59 -1.23 16.22
N ARG A 116 -6.03 -2.02 17.15
CA ARG A 116 -5.25 -3.23 16.83
C ARG A 116 -6.13 -4.32 16.22
N GLU A 117 -7.29 -4.59 16.82
CA GLU A 117 -8.25 -5.57 16.30
C GLU A 117 -8.77 -5.17 14.91
N GLU A 118 -9.04 -3.88 14.69
CA GLU A 118 -9.44 -3.34 13.39
C GLU A 118 -8.35 -3.54 12.34
N GLN A 119 -7.09 -3.26 12.68
CA GLN A 119 -5.95 -3.45 11.79
C GLN A 119 -5.80 -4.92 11.40
N VAL A 120 -5.88 -5.83 12.37
CA VAL A 120 -5.85 -7.28 12.11
C VAL A 120 -7.00 -7.69 11.19
N MET A 121 -8.22 -7.21 11.44
CA MET A 121 -9.38 -7.51 10.60
C MET A 121 -9.23 -6.99 9.16
N LYS A 122 -8.63 -5.80 8.98
CA LYS A 122 -8.30 -5.25 7.65
C LYS A 122 -7.29 -6.13 6.92
N GLU A 123 -6.24 -6.58 7.61
CA GLU A 123 -5.23 -7.48 7.03
C GLU A 123 -5.81 -8.85 6.67
N VAL A 124 -6.64 -9.43 7.54
CA VAL A 124 -7.34 -10.69 7.27
C VAL A 124 -8.24 -10.56 6.04
N ARG A 125 -9.02 -9.47 5.92
CA ARG A 125 -9.88 -9.22 4.74
C ARG A 125 -9.06 -9.07 3.47
N LYS A 126 -7.92 -8.37 3.53
CA LYS A 126 -7.01 -8.22 2.39
C LYS A 126 -6.48 -9.57 1.94
N PHE A 127 -6.06 -10.42 2.87
CA PHE A 127 -5.57 -11.76 2.58
C PHE A 127 -6.68 -12.68 2.03
N GLN A 128 -7.90 -12.59 2.57
CA GLN A 128 -9.05 -13.34 2.04
C GLN A 128 -9.41 -12.92 0.61
N ASN A 129 -9.36 -11.62 0.30
CA ASN A 129 -9.60 -11.11 -1.05
C ASN A 129 -8.49 -11.50 -2.04
N GLU A 130 -7.30 -11.82 -1.55
CA GLU A 130 -6.22 -12.35 -2.38
C GLU A 130 -6.45 -13.82 -2.72
N ILE A 131 -7.06 -14.63 -1.86
CA ILE A 131 -7.27 -16.06 -2.15
C ILE A 131 -8.43 -16.25 -3.15
N VAL A 132 -8.14 -16.93 -4.25
CA VAL A 132 -9.08 -17.23 -5.33
C VAL A 132 -9.16 -18.74 -5.52
N LYS A 133 -10.40 -19.24 -5.62
CA LYS A 133 -10.70 -20.61 -6.00
C LYS A 133 -11.03 -20.67 -7.50
N LEU A 134 -10.44 -21.62 -8.21
CA LEU A 134 -10.66 -21.88 -9.62
C LEU A 134 -11.12 -23.32 -9.79
N ASN A 135 -12.23 -23.53 -10.48
CA ASN A 135 -12.66 -24.86 -10.91
C ASN A 135 -12.33 -25.02 -12.39
N VAL A 136 -11.31 -25.81 -12.73
CA VAL A 136 -10.86 -26.03 -14.10
C VAL A 136 -11.28 -27.43 -14.51
N GLY A 137 -12.25 -27.55 -15.42
CA GLY A 137 -12.73 -28.85 -15.92
C GLY A 137 -13.23 -29.81 -14.84
N GLY A 138 -13.66 -29.29 -13.67
CA GLY A 138 -14.07 -30.09 -12.51
C GLY A 138 -13.02 -30.22 -11.41
N GLN A 139 -11.77 -29.81 -11.63
CA GLN A 139 -10.71 -29.83 -10.62
C GLN A 139 -10.56 -28.47 -9.94
N LEU A 140 -10.61 -28.46 -8.61
CA LEU A 140 -10.45 -27.25 -7.81
C LEU A 140 -8.97 -26.90 -7.58
N PHE A 141 -8.59 -25.68 -7.95
CA PHE A 141 -7.32 -25.05 -7.65
C PHE A 141 -7.53 -23.87 -6.71
N VAL A 142 -6.58 -23.65 -5.81
CA VAL A 142 -6.55 -22.48 -4.92
C VAL A 142 -5.25 -21.73 -5.15
N THR A 143 -5.35 -20.43 -5.39
CA THR A 143 -4.19 -19.56 -5.66
C THR A 143 -4.48 -18.12 -5.22
N SER A 144 -3.55 -17.20 -5.47
CA SER A 144 -3.79 -15.77 -5.23
C SER A 144 -4.22 -15.02 -6.49
N LYS A 145 -5.01 -13.95 -6.31
CA LYS A 145 -5.37 -13.00 -7.35
C LYS A 145 -4.11 -12.41 -8.00
N THR A 146 -3.15 -12.01 -7.18
CA THR A 146 -1.81 -11.55 -7.62
C THR A 146 -1.11 -12.52 -8.59
N THR A 147 -1.25 -13.83 -8.39
CA THR A 147 -0.66 -14.84 -9.29
C THR A 147 -1.39 -14.84 -10.64
N LEU A 148 -2.73 -14.82 -10.62
CA LEU A 148 -3.56 -14.87 -11.83
C LEU A 148 -3.49 -13.58 -12.65
N THR A 149 -3.22 -12.44 -12.01
CA THR A 149 -3.06 -11.14 -12.66
C THR A 149 -1.61 -10.81 -13.01
N ARG A 150 -0.69 -11.77 -12.93
CA ARG A 150 0.74 -11.52 -13.19
C ARG A 150 1.03 -11.10 -14.62
N ASP A 151 0.31 -11.67 -15.59
CA ASP A 151 0.25 -11.17 -16.96
C ASP A 151 -1.07 -10.40 -17.13
N PRO A 152 -1.05 -9.06 -17.16
CA PRO A 152 -2.26 -8.24 -17.27
C PRO A 152 -3.07 -8.47 -18.55
N ASN A 153 -2.44 -9.01 -19.60
CA ASN A 153 -3.09 -9.25 -20.89
C ASN A 153 -3.68 -10.67 -20.98
N SER A 154 -3.44 -11.51 -19.97
CA SER A 154 -3.95 -12.88 -19.96
C SER A 154 -5.45 -12.93 -19.71
N LEU A 155 -6.07 -14.01 -20.19
CA LEU A 155 -7.48 -14.33 -19.92
C LEU A 155 -7.73 -14.47 -18.41
N LEU A 156 -6.77 -15.03 -17.67
CA LEU A 156 -6.84 -15.23 -16.23
C LEU A 156 -6.87 -13.91 -15.45
N ALA A 157 -6.17 -12.88 -15.92
CA ALA A 157 -6.24 -11.54 -15.34
C ALA A 157 -7.62 -10.89 -15.60
N ASN A 158 -8.16 -11.11 -16.79
CA ASN A 158 -9.46 -10.56 -17.19
C ASN A 158 -10.66 -11.30 -16.59
N LEU A 159 -10.47 -12.53 -16.10
CA LEU A 159 -11.51 -13.37 -15.49
C LEU A 159 -12.33 -12.64 -14.42
N PHE A 160 -11.66 -11.84 -13.59
CA PHE A 160 -12.30 -11.08 -12.50
C PHE A 160 -13.20 -9.94 -12.98
N HIS A 161 -13.07 -9.52 -14.24
CA HIS A 161 -13.90 -8.48 -14.84
C HIS A 161 -15.01 -9.07 -15.71
N THR A 162 -14.75 -10.22 -16.34
CA THR A 162 -15.67 -10.83 -17.32
C THR A 162 -16.65 -11.82 -16.71
N GLN A 163 -16.29 -12.47 -15.59
CA GLN A 163 -17.09 -13.52 -14.98
C GLN A 163 -17.36 -13.24 -13.50
N ARG A 164 -18.52 -13.69 -13.02
CA ARG A 164 -18.85 -13.71 -11.58
C ARG A 164 -18.51 -15.09 -11.01
N PRO A 165 -18.02 -15.17 -9.76
CA PRO A 165 -17.80 -16.46 -9.12
C PRO A 165 -19.14 -17.19 -8.91
N ASP A 166 -19.07 -18.51 -8.85
CA ASP A 166 -20.19 -19.40 -8.57
C ASP A 166 -20.62 -19.31 -7.10
N GLU A 167 -21.69 -20.02 -6.71
CA GLU A 167 -22.25 -20.00 -5.35
C GLU A 167 -21.23 -20.38 -4.26
N ASP A 168 -20.26 -21.22 -4.59
CA ASP A 168 -19.18 -21.66 -3.69
C ASP A 168 -17.96 -20.71 -3.64
N GLY A 169 -18.04 -19.60 -4.40
CA GLY A 169 -17.01 -18.60 -4.56
C GLY A 169 -15.90 -18.96 -5.54
N SER A 170 -16.04 -20.04 -6.33
CA SER A 170 -15.06 -20.46 -7.33
C SER A 170 -15.35 -19.86 -8.71
N TYR A 171 -14.29 -19.67 -9.51
CA TYR A 171 -14.45 -19.30 -10.92
C TYR A 171 -14.29 -20.55 -11.78
N PHE A 172 -15.28 -20.83 -12.63
CA PHE A 172 -15.28 -22.01 -13.50
C PHE A 172 -14.58 -21.72 -14.83
N LEU A 173 -13.67 -22.61 -15.23
CA LEU A 173 -12.98 -22.64 -16.50
C LEU A 173 -13.23 -24.00 -17.18
N ASP A 174 -13.83 -23.98 -18.37
CA ASP A 174 -14.11 -25.18 -19.16
C ASP A 174 -12.85 -25.62 -19.94
N ARG A 175 -11.83 -26.11 -19.22
CA ARG A 175 -10.52 -26.52 -19.74
C ARG A 175 -9.98 -27.76 -19.05
N ASP A 176 -8.99 -28.39 -19.66
CA ASP A 176 -8.30 -29.54 -19.06
C ASP A 176 -7.43 -29.10 -17.87
N SER A 177 -7.70 -29.69 -16.70
CA SER A 177 -6.97 -29.38 -15.48
C SER A 177 -5.55 -29.96 -15.43
N THR A 178 -5.25 -30.96 -16.27
CA THR A 178 -3.98 -31.70 -16.27
C THR A 178 -2.80 -30.78 -16.51
N TYR A 179 -2.89 -29.91 -17.51
CA TYR A 179 -1.83 -28.98 -17.91
C TYR A 179 -1.97 -27.61 -17.25
N PHE A 180 -3.14 -27.27 -16.71
CA PHE A 180 -3.35 -26.03 -15.97
C PHE A 180 -2.39 -25.87 -14.79
N ARG A 181 -1.99 -26.98 -14.15
CA ARG A 181 -0.99 -26.95 -13.06
C ARG A 181 0.34 -26.35 -13.52
N LEU A 182 0.78 -26.63 -14.75
CA LEU A 182 2.02 -26.08 -15.30
C LEU A 182 1.89 -24.58 -15.59
N VAL A 183 0.74 -24.16 -16.14
CA VAL A 183 0.41 -22.74 -16.33
C VAL A 183 0.44 -21.99 -15.00
N LEU A 184 -0.17 -22.56 -13.96
CA LEU A 184 -0.22 -21.94 -12.65
C LEU A 184 1.16 -21.84 -11.99
N ASN A 185 1.99 -22.88 -12.13
CA ASN A 185 3.37 -22.87 -11.64
C ASN A 185 4.22 -21.83 -12.39
N TYR A 186 4.02 -21.68 -13.71
CA TYR A 186 4.65 -20.62 -14.47
C TYR A 186 4.26 -19.23 -13.94
N LEU A 187 2.99 -18.98 -13.66
CA LEU A 187 2.57 -17.68 -13.11
C LEU A 187 3.13 -17.41 -11.70
N ARG A 188 3.48 -18.45 -10.93
CA ARG A 188 4.12 -18.31 -9.62
C ARG A 188 5.62 -17.99 -9.72
N ASP A 189 6.34 -18.80 -10.49
CA ASP A 189 7.80 -18.83 -10.44
C ASP A 189 8.48 -18.36 -11.74
N LEU A 190 7.69 -18.11 -12.80
CA LEU A 190 8.14 -17.87 -14.17
C LEU A 190 9.01 -18.99 -14.74
N LYS A 191 8.79 -20.23 -14.26
CA LYS A 191 9.57 -21.41 -14.62
C LYS A 191 8.66 -22.61 -14.87
N ILE A 192 9.08 -23.44 -15.81
CA ILE A 192 8.50 -24.76 -16.09
C ILE A 192 9.58 -25.80 -15.78
N PRO A 193 9.24 -26.93 -15.13
CA PRO A 193 10.24 -27.95 -14.83
C PRO A 193 10.78 -28.59 -16.11
N GLN A 194 12.09 -28.87 -16.14
CA GLN A 194 12.82 -29.29 -17.35
C GLN A 194 12.23 -30.54 -18.02
N ASN A 195 11.74 -31.50 -17.22
CA ASN A 195 11.09 -32.70 -17.74
C ASN A 195 9.84 -32.41 -18.58
N ALA A 196 9.14 -31.31 -18.32
CA ALA A 196 8.01 -30.86 -19.14
C ALA A 196 8.47 -30.11 -20.40
N LEU A 197 9.66 -29.50 -20.38
CA LEU A 197 10.28 -28.89 -21.56
C LEU A 197 10.81 -29.94 -22.54
N ASP A 198 11.35 -31.04 -22.01
CA ASP A 198 11.97 -32.10 -22.80
C ASP A 198 10.96 -33.10 -23.40
N ASP A 199 9.74 -33.23 -22.86
CA ASP A 199 8.68 -34.09 -23.44
C ASP A 199 7.87 -33.29 -24.49
N PRO A 200 7.98 -33.65 -25.78
CA PRO A 200 7.31 -32.91 -26.86
C PRO A 200 5.79 -32.88 -26.70
N ARG A 201 5.17 -33.93 -26.14
CA ARG A 201 3.71 -34.00 -25.97
C ARG A 201 3.25 -33.03 -24.90
N ILE A 202 3.96 -32.98 -23.77
CA ILE A 202 3.64 -32.06 -22.68
C ILE A 202 3.86 -30.61 -23.14
N MET A 203 4.93 -30.36 -23.90
CA MET A 203 5.21 -29.05 -24.49
C MET A 203 4.07 -28.61 -25.42
N ASP A 204 3.63 -29.47 -26.35
CA ASP A 204 2.57 -29.11 -27.29
C ASP A 204 1.25 -28.80 -26.57
N GLU A 205 0.86 -29.59 -25.57
CA GLU A 205 -0.33 -29.33 -24.74
C GLU A 205 -0.18 -28.04 -23.91
N LEU A 206 1.00 -27.78 -23.34
CA LEU A 206 1.30 -26.54 -22.63
C LEU A 206 1.22 -25.32 -23.55
N MET A 207 1.67 -25.44 -24.80
CA MET A 207 1.58 -24.37 -25.79
C MET A 207 0.12 -24.10 -26.17
N GLN A 208 -0.72 -25.13 -26.28
CA GLN A 208 -2.16 -24.95 -26.49
C GLN A 208 -2.82 -24.19 -25.33
N GLU A 209 -2.50 -24.56 -24.09
CA GLU A 209 -3.00 -23.83 -22.91
C GLU A 209 -2.48 -22.38 -22.86
N ALA A 210 -1.20 -22.17 -23.17
CA ALA A 210 -0.61 -20.83 -23.19
C ALA A 210 -1.27 -19.92 -24.24
N ARG A 211 -1.64 -20.47 -25.41
CA ARG A 211 -2.46 -19.76 -26.42
C ARG A 211 -3.86 -19.47 -25.89
N PHE A 212 -4.51 -20.44 -25.26
CA PHE A 212 -5.85 -20.29 -24.71
C PHE A 212 -5.93 -19.20 -23.63
N TYR A 213 -5.02 -19.22 -22.64
CA TYR A 213 -4.98 -18.21 -21.58
C TYR A 213 -4.34 -16.89 -22.03
N ASN A 214 -3.88 -16.79 -23.29
CA ASN A 214 -3.18 -15.64 -23.85
C ASN A 214 -1.96 -15.20 -23.00
N ILE A 215 -1.14 -16.16 -22.57
CA ILE A 215 0.08 -15.90 -21.78
C ILE A 215 1.27 -15.94 -22.74
N ARG A 216 1.61 -14.79 -23.30
CA ARG A 216 2.61 -14.69 -24.38
C ARG A 216 4.01 -15.10 -23.94
N ASP A 217 4.39 -14.75 -22.72
CA ASP A 217 5.73 -15.08 -22.23
C ASP A 217 5.90 -16.56 -21.92
N LEU A 218 4.80 -17.30 -21.69
CA LEU A 218 4.81 -18.76 -21.58
C LEU A 218 5.03 -19.42 -22.94
N LEU A 219 4.44 -18.88 -24.02
CA LEU A 219 4.67 -19.37 -25.38
C LEU A 219 6.15 -19.26 -25.77
N LYS A 220 6.79 -18.15 -25.42
CA LYS A 220 8.21 -17.91 -25.75
C LYS A 220 9.16 -18.94 -25.14
N LEU A 221 8.80 -19.58 -24.02
CA LEU A 221 9.69 -20.53 -23.34
C LEU A 221 10.14 -21.68 -24.24
N ARG A 222 9.30 -22.11 -25.20
CA ARG A 222 9.66 -23.15 -26.18
C ARG A 222 10.94 -22.83 -26.95
N TRP A 223 11.23 -21.54 -27.11
CA TRP A 223 12.29 -21.04 -27.98
C TRP A 223 13.42 -20.32 -27.23
N MET A 224 13.38 -20.21 -25.89
CA MET A 224 14.34 -19.41 -25.12
C MET A 224 15.72 -20.06 -24.95
N ASP A 225 15.76 -21.39 -24.81
CA ASP A 225 17.01 -22.14 -24.49
C ASP A 225 17.55 -22.95 -25.67
N LEU A 226 17.23 -22.54 -26.91
CA LEU A 226 17.71 -23.22 -28.11
C LEU A 226 19.17 -22.89 -28.42
N PRO A 227 19.96 -23.84 -28.97
CA PRO A 227 21.31 -23.58 -29.46
C PRO A 227 21.34 -22.43 -30.47
N VAL A 228 22.16 -21.42 -30.19
CA VAL A 228 22.33 -20.23 -31.03
C VAL A 228 23.22 -20.53 -32.23
N ILE A 229 22.78 -20.08 -33.40
CA ILE A 229 23.60 -20.08 -34.61
C ILE A 229 23.88 -18.63 -34.99
N THR A 230 25.16 -18.33 -35.24
CA THR A 230 25.59 -17.00 -35.72
C THR A 230 25.52 -16.92 -37.24
N GLN A 231 25.46 -15.71 -37.80
CA GLN A 231 25.48 -15.53 -39.26
C GLN A 231 26.74 -16.14 -39.91
N ASP A 232 27.90 -15.98 -39.27
CA ASP A 232 29.15 -16.56 -39.76
C ASP A 232 29.12 -18.09 -39.74
N GLU A 233 28.50 -18.68 -38.72
CA GLU A 233 28.32 -20.13 -38.63
C GLU A 233 27.35 -20.63 -39.69
N LEU A 234 26.24 -19.91 -39.93
CA LEU A 234 25.31 -20.21 -41.01
C LEU A 234 26.04 -20.27 -42.35
N TYR A 235 26.85 -19.25 -42.69
CA TYR A 235 27.59 -19.22 -43.96
C TYR A 235 28.70 -20.28 -44.05
N ARG A 236 29.30 -20.68 -42.92
CA ARG A 236 30.28 -21.78 -42.90
C ARG A 236 29.62 -23.13 -43.16
N LEU A 237 28.45 -23.37 -42.58
CA LEU A 237 27.70 -24.62 -42.72
C LEU A 237 26.98 -24.71 -44.07
N TYR A 238 26.49 -23.57 -44.56
CA TYR A 238 25.69 -23.46 -45.78
C TYR A 238 26.27 -22.35 -46.66
N PRO A 239 27.37 -22.59 -47.41
CA PRO A 239 27.96 -21.57 -48.25
C PRO A 239 27.00 -21.12 -49.35
N LEU A 240 26.83 -19.80 -49.53
CA LEU A 240 26.07 -19.24 -50.64
C LEU A 240 26.69 -19.68 -51.97
N SER A 241 25.88 -20.27 -52.86
CA SER A 241 26.31 -20.66 -54.20
C SER A 241 26.69 -19.41 -55.00
N ARG A 242 27.99 -19.27 -55.32
CA ARG A 242 28.54 -18.12 -56.06
C ARG A 242 28.36 -18.24 -57.58
N SER A 243 27.59 -19.22 -58.05
CA SER A 243 27.51 -19.52 -59.49
C SER A 243 26.50 -18.65 -60.22
N SER A 244 26.97 -17.94 -61.26
CA SER A 244 26.14 -17.17 -62.21
C SER A 244 25.47 -18.03 -63.29
N SER A 245 25.56 -19.36 -63.22
CA SER A 245 24.84 -20.23 -64.14
C SER A 245 23.38 -20.40 -63.70
N ASN A 246 22.47 -20.57 -64.67
CA ASN A 246 21.02 -20.78 -64.47
C ASN A 246 20.65 -22.04 -63.67
N ASN A 247 21.62 -22.69 -63.02
CA ASN A 247 21.46 -23.88 -62.20
C ASN A 247 22.01 -23.59 -60.79
N ARG A 248 21.33 -22.69 -60.06
CA ARG A 248 21.66 -22.41 -58.66
C ARG A 248 21.50 -23.70 -57.88
N GLU A 249 22.54 -24.16 -57.19
CA GLU A 249 22.45 -25.34 -56.33
C GLU A 249 21.48 -25.09 -55.17
N GLN A 250 20.55 -26.01 -54.96
CA GLN A 250 19.61 -25.99 -53.84
C GLN A 250 20.34 -26.32 -52.54
N THR A 251 20.09 -25.52 -51.51
CA THR A 251 20.62 -25.68 -50.16
C THR A 251 19.54 -26.32 -49.30
N ILE A 252 19.85 -27.48 -48.71
CA ILE A 252 19.00 -28.15 -47.73
C ILE A 252 19.44 -27.69 -46.34
N PHE A 253 18.60 -26.92 -45.66
CA PHE A 253 18.86 -26.52 -44.27
C PHE A 253 18.41 -27.59 -43.28
N ASN A 254 19.28 -27.95 -42.34
CA ASN A 254 18.96 -28.82 -41.22
C ASN A 254 19.11 -28.01 -39.92
N LEU A 255 18.14 -27.13 -39.67
CA LEU A 255 18.20 -26.10 -38.63
C LEU A 255 17.05 -26.25 -37.64
N GLN A 256 16.67 -27.48 -37.31
CA GLN A 256 15.64 -27.83 -36.32
C GLN A 256 16.05 -27.42 -34.90
N GLY A 257 15.12 -26.85 -34.12
CA GLY A 257 15.32 -26.49 -32.72
C GLY A 257 16.52 -25.57 -32.49
N LYS A 258 16.70 -24.54 -33.32
CA LYS A 258 17.79 -23.56 -33.25
C LYS A 258 17.27 -22.16 -32.94
N MET A 259 18.10 -21.37 -32.26
CA MET A 259 17.91 -19.93 -32.14
C MET A 259 18.53 -19.26 -33.37
N LEU A 260 17.67 -18.91 -34.34
CA LEU A 260 18.02 -18.30 -35.63
C LEU A 260 17.63 -16.82 -35.69
N CYS A 261 17.20 -16.23 -34.57
CA CYS A 261 16.67 -14.87 -34.51
C CYS A 261 17.58 -13.86 -35.21
N GLY A 262 17.02 -13.09 -36.14
CA GLY A 262 17.71 -12.03 -36.89
C GLY A 262 18.66 -12.51 -37.99
N LEU A 263 18.74 -13.81 -38.27
CA LEU A 263 19.63 -14.33 -39.31
C LEU A 263 19.13 -13.97 -40.71
N ASP A 264 20.10 -13.78 -41.60
CA ASP A 264 19.91 -13.44 -43.00
C ASP A 264 20.02 -14.68 -43.88
N PHE A 265 18.87 -15.12 -44.39
CA PHE A 265 18.70 -16.18 -45.39
C PHE A 265 18.44 -15.61 -46.79
N SER A 266 18.78 -14.34 -47.01
CA SER A 266 18.59 -13.69 -48.30
C SER A 266 19.45 -14.35 -49.38
N ASN A 267 18.91 -14.39 -50.60
CA ASN A 267 19.54 -14.95 -51.81
C ASN A 267 19.84 -16.47 -51.80
N TYR A 268 19.44 -17.21 -50.76
CA TYR A 268 19.54 -18.66 -50.80
C TYR A 268 18.53 -19.27 -51.78
N HIS A 269 18.92 -20.41 -52.34
CA HIS A 269 18.03 -21.29 -53.06
C HIS A 269 17.67 -22.44 -52.11
N ILE A 270 16.55 -22.33 -51.42
CA ILE A 270 16.13 -23.23 -50.33
C ILE A 270 15.44 -24.46 -50.92
N ASP A 271 15.95 -25.65 -50.62
CA ASP A 271 15.37 -26.91 -51.04
C ASP A 271 14.07 -27.21 -50.24
N PRO A 272 13.01 -27.79 -50.85
CA PRO A 272 11.80 -28.22 -50.16
C PRO A 272 12.02 -29.14 -48.95
N ARG A 273 13.12 -29.90 -48.92
CA ARG A 273 13.48 -30.80 -47.81
C ARG A 273 14.09 -30.08 -46.62
N SER A 274 14.25 -28.76 -46.70
CA SER A 274 14.78 -27.95 -45.60
C SER A 274 13.88 -27.99 -44.38
N ASP A 275 14.48 -28.10 -43.20
CA ASP A 275 13.78 -28.23 -41.94
C ASP A 275 14.26 -27.18 -40.93
N PHE A 276 13.31 -26.33 -40.53
CA PHE A 276 13.44 -25.29 -39.54
C PHE A 276 12.55 -25.55 -38.31
N SER A 277 11.92 -26.73 -38.21
CA SER A 277 10.90 -27.00 -37.20
C SER A 277 11.39 -26.78 -35.77
N GLY A 278 10.51 -26.24 -34.93
CA GLY A 278 10.82 -25.94 -33.53
C GLY A 278 11.81 -24.78 -33.32
N SER A 279 12.26 -24.10 -34.36
CA SER A 279 13.26 -23.03 -34.27
C SER A 279 12.65 -21.65 -34.02
N ASN A 280 13.47 -20.76 -33.47
CA ASN A 280 13.17 -19.34 -33.35
C ASN A 280 13.70 -18.59 -34.58
N LEU A 281 12.81 -18.12 -35.45
CA LEU A 281 13.15 -17.34 -36.63
C LEU A 281 12.73 -15.87 -36.49
N GLU A 282 12.54 -15.38 -35.26
CA GLU A 282 12.12 -13.98 -35.05
C GLU A 282 13.03 -13.01 -35.81
N ASN A 283 12.43 -12.09 -36.58
CA ASN A 283 13.13 -11.10 -37.40
C ASN A 283 14.13 -11.67 -38.44
N CYS A 284 14.03 -12.95 -38.83
CA CYS A 284 14.80 -13.49 -39.94
C CYS A 284 14.43 -12.83 -41.26
N LYS A 285 15.42 -12.73 -42.15
CA LYS A 285 15.25 -12.17 -43.49
C LYS A 285 15.38 -13.24 -44.56
N PHE A 286 14.43 -13.27 -45.49
CA PHE A 286 14.46 -14.15 -46.66
C PHE A 286 14.40 -13.31 -47.95
N ASP A 287 14.99 -12.11 -47.95
CA ASP A 287 14.93 -11.23 -49.11
C ASP A 287 15.58 -11.89 -50.34
N ASN A 288 14.89 -11.88 -51.49
CA ASN A 288 15.35 -12.55 -52.71
C ASN A 288 15.69 -14.05 -52.57
N ALA A 289 15.29 -14.72 -51.48
CA ALA A 289 15.42 -16.16 -51.34
C ALA A 289 14.46 -16.87 -52.32
N TRP A 290 14.90 -17.97 -52.91
CA TRP A 290 14.08 -18.83 -53.75
C TRP A 290 13.71 -20.08 -52.98
N PHE A 291 12.41 -20.29 -52.75
CA PHE A 291 11.91 -21.52 -52.16
C PHE A 291 11.60 -22.51 -53.26
N GLY A 292 12.27 -23.66 -53.22
CA GLY A 292 12.02 -24.72 -54.17
C GLY A 292 10.66 -25.34 -54.01
N PHE A 293 10.27 -26.03 -55.06
CA PHE A 293 9.02 -26.74 -55.15
C PHE A 293 9.28 -28.14 -55.71
N ASP A 294 8.73 -29.15 -55.05
CA ASP A 294 8.50 -30.46 -55.60
C ASP A 294 7.12 -30.97 -55.14
N PHE A 295 6.72 -32.17 -55.57
CA PHE A 295 5.41 -32.74 -55.25
C PHE A 295 5.38 -33.55 -53.95
N GLU A 296 6.53 -33.81 -53.32
CA GLU A 296 6.67 -34.75 -52.19
C GLU A 296 6.99 -34.04 -50.86
N HIS A 297 7.68 -32.90 -50.91
CA HIS A 297 8.24 -32.21 -49.78
C HIS A 297 7.79 -30.74 -49.75
N GLN A 298 7.76 -30.19 -48.55
CA GLN A 298 7.50 -28.78 -48.28
C GLN A 298 8.44 -28.33 -47.17
N VAL A 299 8.92 -27.09 -47.25
CA VAL A 299 9.84 -26.58 -46.23
C VAL A 299 9.15 -26.61 -44.87
N ASN A 300 9.83 -27.22 -43.91
CA ASN A 300 9.23 -27.51 -42.61
C ASN A 300 9.44 -26.33 -41.64
N PHE A 301 8.41 -25.53 -41.46
CA PHE A 301 8.35 -24.46 -40.46
C PHE A 301 7.40 -24.82 -39.29
N SER A 302 7.10 -26.10 -39.08
CA SER A 302 6.20 -26.50 -38.00
C SER A 302 6.76 -26.07 -36.65
N ASN A 303 5.89 -25.63 -35.74
CA ASN A 303 6.28 -25.24 -34.39
C ASN A 303 7.37 -24.15 -34.30
N THR A 304 7.51 -23.32 -35.33
CA THR A 304 8.48 -22.21 -35.35
C THR A 304 7.90 -20.93 -34.78
N TYR A 305 8.78 -20.05 -34.28
CA TYR A 305 8.42 -18.67 -33.94
C TYR A 305 8.80 -17.75 -35.10
N LEU A 306 7.80 -17.22 -35.81
CA LEU A 306 7.95 -16.49 -37.08
C LEU A 306 7.64 -14.99 -36.95
N LYS A 307 7.72 -14.46 -35.73
CA LYS A 307 7.40 -13.05 -35.49
C LYS A 307 8.37 -12.12 -36.23
N GLY A 308 7.84 -11.17 -37.01
CA GLY A 308 8.64 -10.19 -37.73
C GLY A 308 9.49 -10.75 -38.87
N VAL A 309 9.27 -12.01 -39.29
CA VAL A 309 9.97 -12.61 -40.44
C VAL A 309 9.61 -11.88 -41.72
N GLN A 310 10.63 -11.59 -42.53
CA GLN A 310 10.50 -10.97 -43.84
C GLN A 310 10.58 -12.06 -44.91
N PHE A 311 9.43 -12.55 -45.38
CA PHE A 311 9.35 -13.47 -46.52
C PHE A 311 9.42 -12.71 -47.85
N PRO A 312 9.87 -13.36 -48.95
CA PRO A 312 9.82 -12.77 -50.28
C PRO A 312 8.40 -12.37 -50.69
N ASP A 313 8.28 -11.29 -51.46
CA ASP A 313 6.99 -10.86 -52.04
C ASP A 313 6.38 -11.99 -52.91
N PRO A 314 5.14 -12.47 -52.61
CA PRO A 314 4.46 -13.50 -53.38
C PRO A 314 4.31 -13.15 -54.87
N HIS A 315 4.28 -11.86 -55.23
CA HIS A 315 4.12 -11.36 -56.59
C HIS A 315 5.44 -11.01 -57.29
N ALA A 316 6.58 -11.19 -56.63
CA ALA A 316 7.88 -11.06 -57.30
C ALA A 316 8.03 -12.15 -58.37
N GLU A 317 8.68 -11.84 -59.49
CA GLU A 317 8.96 -12.74 -60.63
C GLU A 317 9.76 -14.02 -60.26
N ARG A 318 10.04 -14.25 -58.98
CA ARG A 318 10.95 -15.28 -58.44
C ARG A 318 10.27 -16.25 -57.46
N THR A 319 8.96 -16.21 -57.28
CA THR A 319 8.21 -17.23 -56.52
C THR A 319 7.59 -18.23 -57.49
N ALA A 320 7.88 -19.52 -57.33
CA ALA A 320 7.19 -20.54 -58.11
C ALA A 320 5.71 -20.60 -57.65
N PRO A 321 4.72 -20.54 -58.56
CA PRO A 321 3.32 -20.70 -58.18
C PRO A 321 3.11 -22.08 -57.57
N GLY A 322 2.69 -22.15 -56.30
CA GLY A 322 2.36 -23.39 -55.58
C GLY A 322 3.38 -23.86 -54.52
N VAL A 323 4.36 -23.04 -54.14
CA VAL A 323 5.22 -23.34 -52.96
C VAL A 323 4.34 -23.45 -51.71
N LYS A 324 4.43 -24.56 -50.98
CA LYS A 324 3.73 -24.75 -49.71
C LYS A 324 4.73 -24.83 -48.56
N PHE A 325 4.30 -24.34 -47.41
CA PHE A 325 5.06 -24.44 -46.16
C PHE A 325 4.29 -25.27 -45.15
N ASN A 326 5.01 -26.14 -44.44
CA ASN A 326 4.43 -26.74 -43.25
C ASN A 326 4.48 -25.73 -42.10
N LEU A 327 3.35 -25.09 -41.79
CA LEU A 327 3.24 -24.10 -40.70
C LEU A 327 2.48 -24.65 -39.48
N VAL A 328 2.27 -25.97 -39.40
CA VAL A 328 1.52 -26.58 -38.30
C VAL A 328 2.16 -26.23 -36.96
N GLY A 329 1.39 -25.63 -36.05
CA GLY A 329 1.86 -25.24 -34.72
C GLY A 329 2.81 -24.04 -34.70
N ALA A 330 3.11 -23.40 -35.84
CA ALA A 330 3.89 -22.17 -35.87
C ALA A 330 3.16 -21.04 -35.11
N ASP A 331 3.93 -20.09 -34.60
CA ASP A 331 3.45 -18.85 -34.00
C ASP A 331 3.81 -17.69 -34.94
N ILE A 332 2.78 -17.10 -35.55
CA ILE A 332 2.87 -16.10 -36.61
C ILE A 332 2.15 -14.85 -36.10
N ASP A 333 2.78 -13.68 -36.22
CA ASP A 333 2.17 -12.41 -35.82
C ASP A 333 0.99 -12.05 -36.75
N ASP A 334 -0.15 -11.66 -36.19
CA ASP A 334 -1.42 -11.41 -36.92
C ASP A 334 -1.29 -10.35 -38.04
N MET A 335 -0.27 -9.50 -37.99
CA MET A 335 -0.05 -8.42 -38.96
C MET A 335 0.57 -8.88 -40.30
N ASN A 336 1.14 -10.10 -40.37
CA ASN A 336 1.83 -10.62 -41.57
C ASN A 336 1.08 -11.75 -42.28
N GLN A 337 -0.16 -12.09 -41.90
CA GLN A 337 -0.93 -13.16 -42.55
C GLN A 337 -1.09 -12.94 -44.06
N HIS A 338 -1.07 -11.69 -44.53
CA HIS A 338 -1.11 -11.37 -45.96
C HIS A 338 0.14 -11.77 -46.76
N SER A 339 1.29 -11.92 -46.09
CA SER A 339 2.58 -12.26 -46.73
C SER A 339 2.85 -13.76 -46.80
N VAL A 340 2.11 -14.56 -46.01
CA VAL A 340 2.35 -16.01 -45.84
C VAL A 340 1.30 -16.86 -46.58
N HIS A 341 0.34 -16.24 -47.28
CA HIS A 341 -0.59 -16.95 -48.17
C HIS A 341 0.10 -17.39 -49.46
N PHE A 342 0.90 -18.44 -49.37
CA PHE A 342 1.21 -19.31 -50.50
C PHE A 342 0.20 -20.47 -50.47
N ASN A 343 -0.78 -20.45 -51.38
CA ASN A 343 -1.90 -21.42 -51.45
C ASN A 343 -1.46 -22.85 -51.80
#